data_AF-A0A496SN00-F1
#
_entry.id   AF-A0A496SN00-F1
#
_cell.length_a   1.000
_cell.length_b   1.000
_cell.length_c   1.000
_cell.angle_alpha   90.00
_cell.angle_beta   90.00
_cell.angle_gamma   90.00
#
_symmetry.space_group_name_H-M   'P 1'
#
loop_
_entity.id
_entity.type
_entity.pdbx_description
1 polymer ?
#
loop_
_entity_poly.entity_id
_entity_poly.type
_entity_poly.pdbx_seq_one_letter_code
_entity_poly.pdbx_strand_id
1 'polypeptide(L)'
;MLDFMYLRLPEDIEKLESMGFFEAAKLKIRALLEKDLPADMKKRLEYELERISRLKKCYDIPEEKAVDIFKKEFPNLPTEKFEEWLKKGYLDFILINGKKFFFTRFLQNLLFICKEKVCLEKKNKINAESGRIKQREILKEHIYKIIESGKEGNILPRTVKVRIKVTLKPGIVPKGKIVRCWLPFPKVGDQQSTAKLVSSYPENYVIAPEDSPQRTIYFEQRVSDSRPIEFMAEFEYTVHAFYRKIEPEKVKLYNKESFIYQRYTREQPPHIVFTRYLRDLANKIIGDETNPYLKAFKIYDWLTKNLTYTYV
;
A
#
# COMPACT_ATOMS: atom_id res chain seq x y z
N MET A 1 12.44 -16.07 1.04
CA MET A 1 12.27 -15.41 -0.27
C MET A 1 11.00 -15.98 -0.89
N LEU A 2 10.19 -15.20 -1.62
CA LEU A 2 8.88 -15.63 -2.12
C LEU A 2 9.00 -16.33 -3.50
N ASP A 3 10.04 -17.14 -3.67
CA ASP A 3 10.43 -17.69 -4.98
C ASP A 3 9.36 -18.63 -5.55
N PHE A 4 8.56 -19.27 -4.70
CA PHE A 4 7.41 -20.06 -5.14
C PHE A 4 6.41 -19.26 -6.01
N MET A 5 6.41 -17.93 -5.93
CA MET A 5 5.55 -17.07 -6.74
C MET A 5 5.99 -16.96 -8.22
N TYR A 6 7.20 -17.40 -8.58
CA TYR A 6 7.59 -17.55 -9.99
C TYR A 6 6.81 -18.67 -10.69
N LEU A 7 6.32 -19.64 -9.92
CA LEU A 7 5.54 -20.74 -10.46
C LEU A 7 4.17 -20.20 -10.86
N ARG A 8 3.83 -20.43 -12.14
CA ARG A 8 2.47 -20.25 -12.62
C ARG A 8 1.54 -21.23 -11.91
N LEU A 9 0.28 -20.83 -11.76
CA LEU A 9 -0.75 -21.78 -11.36
C LEU A 9 -0.88 -22.86 -12.44
N PRO A 10 -1.30 -24.07 -12.05
CA PRO A 10 -1.89 -25.00 -13.00
C PRO A 10 -2.97 -24.31 -13.82
N GLU A 11 -2.93 -24.49 -15.14
CA GLU A 11 -3.76 -23.75 -16.11
C GLU A 11 -5.26 -23.89 -15.82
N ASP A 12 -5.66 -25.04 -15.30
CA ASP A 12 -7.04 -25.31 -14.94
C ASP A 12 -7.52 -24.52 -13.72
N ILE A 13 -6.66 -24.28 -12.73
CA ILE A 13 -6.93 -23.38 -11.60
C ILE A 13 -7.00 -21.94 -12.10
N GLU A 14 -6.04 -21.51 -12.93
CA GLU A 14 -6.02 -20.17 -13.52
C GLU A 14 -7.31 -19.87 -14.31
N LYS A 15 -7.76 -20.83 -15.14
CA LYS A 15 -9.04 -20.72 -15.86
C LYS A 15 -10.22 -20.56 -14.93
N LEU A 16 -10.33 -21.39 -13.89
CA LEU A 16 -11.42 -21.30 -12.92
C LEU A 16 -11.46 -19.94 -12.23
N GLU A 17 -10.31 -19.40 -11.84
CA GLU A 17 -10.21 -18.07 -11.23
C GLU A 17 -10.57 -16.96 -12.22
N SER A 18 -10.08 -17.01 -13.47
CA SER A 18 -10.42 -16.01 -14.49
C SER A 18 -11.92 -15.95 -14.81
N MET A 19 -12.63 -17.07 -14.62
CA MET A 19 -14.08 -17.18 -14.80
C MET A 19 -14.86 -16.85 -13.52
N GLY A 20 -14.18 -16.55 -12.41
CA GLY A 20 -14.80 -16.24 -11.13
C GLY A 20 -15.31 -17.46 -10.34
N PHE A 21 -14.93 -18.67 -10.74
CA PHE A 21 -15.29 -19.93 -10.07
C PHE A 21 -14.32 -20.27 -8.93
N PHE A 22 -14.16 -19.31 -8.01
CA PHE A 22 -13.17 -19.38 -6.94
C PHE A 22 -13.34 -20.57 -5.98
N GLU A 23 -14.57 -21.03 -5.71
CA GLU A 23 -14.75 -22.20 -4.84
C GLU A 23 -14.34 -23.50 -5.54
N ALA A 24 -14.61 -23.62 -6.84
CA ALA A 24 -14.10 -24.75 -7.64
C ALA A 24 -12.56 -24.72 -7.72
N ALA A 25 -11.97 -23.53 -7.90
CA ALA A 25 -10.52 -23.34 -7.84
C ALA A 25 -9.94 -23.82 -6.50
N LYS A 26 -10.54 -23.41 -5.36
CA LYS A 26 -10.12 -23.86 -4.03
C LYS A 26 -10.23 -25.37 -3.82
N LEU A 27 -11.34 -25.99 -4.28
CA LEU A 27 -11.50 -27.44 -4.18
C LEU A 27 -10.41 -28.17 -4.98
N LYS A 28 -10.12 -27.67 -6.18
CA LYS A 28 -9.07 -28.23 -7.03
C LYS A 28 -7.67 -28.07 -6.41
N ILE A 29 -7.38 -26.89 -5.87
CA ILE A 29 -6.15 -26.63 -5.12
C ILE A 29 -6.01 -27.62 -3.96
N ARG A 30 -7.06 -27.82 -3.14
CA ARG A 30 -7.02 -28.77 -2.01
C ARG A 30 -6.77 -30.21 -2.48
N ALA A 31 -7.44 -30.65 -3.54
CA ALA A 31 -7.22 -31.97 -4.11
C ALA A 31 -5.80 -32.16 -4.68
N LEU A 32 -5.17 -31.10 -5.21
CA LEU A 32 -3.76 -31.16 -5.61
C LEU A 32 -2.81 -31.22 -4.41
N LEU A 33 -3.11 -30.49 -3.34
CA LEU A 33 -2.30 -30.47 -2.12
C LEU A 33 -2.28 -31.82 -1.36
N GLU A 34 -3.21 -32.72 -1.64
CA GLU A 34 -3.22 -34.10 -1.13
C GLU A 34 -2.21 -35.01 -1.86
N LYS A 35 -1.72 -34.59 -3.03
CA LYS A 35 -0.73 -35.35 -3.81
C LYS A 35 0.68 -34.99 -3.39
N ASP A 36 1.62 -35.85 -3.77
CA ASP A 36 3.04 -35.51 -3.68
C ASP A 36 3.37 -34.43 -4.73
N LEU A 37 3.81 -33.27 -4.25
CA LEU A 37 4.09 -32.10 -5.06
C LEU A 37 5.45 -31.50 -4.65
N PRO A 38 6.19 -30.91 -5.59
CA PRO A 38 7.37 -30.12 -5.26
C PRO A 38 7.04 -29.04 -4.20
N ALA A 39 7.96 -28.83 -3.25
CA ALA A 39 7.74 -27.95 -2.11
C ALA A 39 7.30 -26.52 -2.49
N ASP A 40 7.84 -25.98 -3.58
CA ASP A 40 7.45 -24.65 -4.06
C ASP A 40 6.06 -24.63 -4.70
N MET A 41 5.66 -25.68 -5.41
CA MET A 41 4.29 -25.79 -5.92
C MET A 41 3.29 -25.88 -4.77
N LYS A 42 3.61 -26.63 -3.71
CA LYS A 42 2.80 -26.69 -2.50
C LYS A 42 2.61 -25.30 -1.88
N LYS A 43 3.69 -24.55 -1.67
CA LYS A 43 3.63 -23.16 -1.15
C LYS A 43 2.83 -22.23 -2.06
N ARG A 44 3.01 -22.35 -3.38
CA ARG A 44 2.28 -21.56 -4.38
C ARG A 44 0.78 -21.78 -4.29
N LEU A 45 0.35 -23.03 -4.15
CA LEU A 45 -1.05 -23.42 -4.00
C LEU A 45 -1.64 -23.00 -2.65
N GLU A 46 -0.90 -23.18 -1.55
CA GLU A 46 -1.30 -22.72 -0.21
C GLU A 46 -1.49 -21.20 -0.17
N TYR A 47 -0.58 -20.44 -0.79
CA TYR A 47 -0.71 -18.99 -0.94
C TYR A 47 -1.96 -18.61 -1.75
N GLU A 48 -2.26 -19.34 -2.83
CA GLU A 48 -3.43 -19.05 -3.67
C GLU A 48 -4.75 -19.14 -2.90
N LEU A 49 -4.89 -20.13 -2.01
CA LEU A 49 -6.08 -20.26 -1.15
C LEU A 49 -6.32 -18.99 -0.31
N GLU A 50 -5.25 -18.40 0.23
CA GLU A 50 -5.31 -17.16 0.99
C GLU A 50 -5.55 -15.96 0.07
N ARG A 51 -4.90 -15.91 -1.11
CA ARG A 51 -5.10 -14.84 -2.10
C ARG A 51 -6.56 -14.76 -2.55
N ILE A 52 -7.17 -15.88 -2.92
CA ILE A 52 -8.59 -15.96 -3.29
C ILE A 52 -9.47 -15.46 -2.13
N SER A 53 -9.14 -15.86 -0.90
CA SER A 53 -9.91 -15.48 0.29
C SER A 53 -9.82 -13.98 0.59
N ARG A 54 -8.65 -13.35 0.35
CA ARG A 54 -8.46 -11.90 0.45
C ARG A 54 -9.14 -11.14 -0.67
N LEU A 55 -9.04 -11.66 -1.90
CA LEU A 55 -9.67 -11.06 -3.07
C LEU A 55 -11.19 -10.91 -2.85
N LYS A 56 -11.86 -11.95 -2.35
CA LYS A 56 -13.30 -11.88 -2.02
C LYS A 56 -13.65 -10.89 -0.90
N LYS A 57 -12.71 -10.56 -0.01
CA LYS A 57 -12.91 -9.54 1.04
C LYS A 57 -12.71 -8.12 0.49
N CYS A 58 -11.90 -7.96 -0.55
CA CYS A 58 -11.67 -6.68 -1.23
C CYS A 58 -12.77 -6.37 -2.24
N TYR A 59 -13.37 -7.39 -2.86
CA TYR A 59 -14.49 -7.26 -3.80
C TYR A 59 -15.75 -7.85 -3.17
N ASP A 60 -16.33 -7.10 -2.25
CA ASP A 60 -17.44 -7.53 -1.39
C ASP A 60 -18.76 -6.80 -1.69
N ILE A 61 -18.81 -5.96 -2.73
CA ILE A 61 -19.98 -5.15 -3.09
C ILE A 61 -20.66 -5.73 -4.33
N PRO A 62 -21.83 -6.39 -4.21
CA PRO A 62 -22.61 -6.83 -5.36
C PRO A 62 -23.05 -5.66 -6.24
N GLU A 63 -23.27 -5.90 -7.53
CA GLU A 63 -23.66 -4.89 -8.52
C GLU A 63 -24.87 -4.05 -8.10
N GLU A 64 -25.96 -4.67 -7.62
CA GLU A 64 -27.15 -3.96 -7.14
C GLU A 64 -26.80 -2.93 -6.05
N LYS A 65 -25.98 -3.34 -5.07
CA LYS A 65 -25.52 -2.48 -3.99
C LYS A 65 -24.57 -1.39 -4.49
N ALA A 66 -23.73 -1.70 -5.49
CA ALA A 66 -22.85 -0.70 -6.09
C ALA A 66 -23.66 0.40 -6.82
N VAL A 67 -24.73 0.02 -7.50
CA VAL A 67 -25.67 0.95 -8.14
C VAL A 67 -26.41 1.80 -7.10
N ASP A 68 -26.86 1.22 -5.99
CA ASP A 68 -27.50 1.97 -4.91
C ASP A 68 -26.55 2.98 -4.27
N ILE A 69 -25.31 2.56 -4.01
CA ILE A 69 -24.23 3.43 -3.53
C ILE A 69 -23.99 4.57 -4.53
N PHE A 70 -23.93 4.27 -5.83
CA PHE A 70 -23.76 5.28 -6.88
C PHE A 70 -24.92 6.29 -6.89
N LYS A 71 -26.18 5.84 -6.86
CA LYS A 71 -27.37 6.70 -6.83
C LYS A 71 -27.38 7.60 -5.60
N LYS A 72 -26.96 7.08 -4.44
CA LYS A 72 -26.83 7.86 -3.21
C LYS A 72 -25.76 8.95 -3.33
N GLU A 73 -24.60 8.62 -3.92
CA GLU A 73 -23.49 9.57 -4.04
C GLU A 73 -23.67 10.59 -5.17
N PHE A 74 -24.41 10.24 -6.22
CA PHE A 74 -24.66 11.05 -7.41
C PHE A 74 -26.16 11.07 -7.76
N PRO A 75 -27.02 11.66 -6.92
CA PRO A 75 -28.48 11.56 -7.04
C PRO A 75 -29.06 12.18 -8.32
N ASN A 76 -28.35 13.13 -8.93
CA ASN A 76 -28.78 13.80 -10.14
C ASN A 76 -28.28 13.13 -11.42
N LEU A 77 -27.51 12.03 -11.31
CA LEU A 77 -27.00 11.31 -12.48
C LEU A 77 -27.93 10.14 -12.83
N PRO A 78 -28.19 9.92 -14.12
CA PRO A 78 -28.98 8.78 -14.57
C PRO A 78 -28.19 7.47 -14.40
N THR A 79 -28.88 6.33 -14.34
CA THR A 79 -28.24 5.03 -14.05
C THR A 79 -27.30 4.61 -15.18
N GLU A 80 -27.60 5.02 -16.42
CA GLU A 80 -26.78 4.86 -17.62
C GLU A 80 -25.37 5.41 -17.43
N LYS A 81 -25.19 6.40 -16.54
CA LYS A 81 -23.88 6.97 -16.24
C LYS A 81 -22.98 5.99 -15.47
N PHE A 82 -23.57 5.12 -14.65
CA PHE A 82 -22.84 4.04 -13.98
C PHE A 82 -22.27 3.06 -15.01
N GLU A 83 -23.08 2.66 -16.00
CA GLU A 83 -22.66 1.77 -17.09
C GLU A 83 -21.60 2.42 -17.99
N GLU A 84 -21.72 3.73 -18.25
CA GLU A 84 -20.71 4.48 -18.98
C GLU A 84 -19.34 4.45 -18.26
N TRP A 85 -19.33 4.72 -16.95
CA TRP A 85 -18.11 4.69 -16.14
C TRP A 85 -17.54 3.28 -15.98
N LEU A 86 -18.40 2.26 -15.92
CA LEU A 86 -17.98 0.87 -15.96
C LEU A 86 -17.24 0.54 -17.27
N LYS A 87 -17.83 0.91 -18.43
CA LYS A 87 -17.22 0.68 -19.76
C LYS A 87 -15.91 1.45 -19.96
N LYS A 88 -15.77 2.62 -19.33
CA LYS A 88 -14.52 3.40 -19.31
C LYS A 88 -13.44 2.81 -18.39
N GLY A 89 -13.74 1.77 -17.62
CA GLY A 89 -12.81 1.17 -16.67
C GLY A 89 -12.60 1.99 -15.39
N TYR A 90 -13.52 2.90 -15.05
CA TYR A 90 -13.42 3.70 -13.82
C TYR A 90 -13.88 2.93 -12.58
N LEU A 91 -14.68 1.89 -12.78
CA LEU A 91 -15.24 1.04 -11.74
C LEU A 91 -14.64 -0.35 -11.89
N ASP A 92 -13.84 -0.75 -10.91
CA ASP A 92 -13.17 -2.04 -10.93
C ASP A 92 -14.04 -3.12 -10.26
N PHE A 93 -14.08 -4.30 -10.89
CA PHE A 93 -14.90 -5.43 -10.46
C PHE A 93 -14.23 -6.76 -10.81
N ILE A 94 -14.62 -7.80 -10.07
CA ILE A 94 -14.36 -9.20 -10.44
C ILE A 94 -15.67 -9.95 -10.64
N LEU A 95 -15.59 -11.08 -11.32
CA LEU A 95 -16.69 -12.03 -11.38
C LEU A 95 -16.60 -13.01 -10.22
N ILE A 96 -17.72 -13.27 -9.56
CA ILE A 96 -17.88 -14.37 -8.61
C ILE A 96 -19.11 -15.16 -9.05
N ASN A 97 -18.90 -16.36 -9.57
CA ASN A 97 -19.96 -17.21 -10.13
C ASN A 97 -20.85 -16.46 -11.16
N GLY A 98 -20.24 -15.73 -12.08
CA GLY A 98 -20.93 -14.98 -13.13
C GLY A 98 -21.57 -13.65 -12.69
N LYS A 99 -21.51 -13.29 -11.41
CA LYS A 99 -22.02 -12.00 -10.90
C LYS A 99 -20.87 -11.02 -10.66
N LYS A 100 -21.08 -9.73 -10.95
CA LYS A 100 -20.09 -8.69 -10.69
C LYS A 100 -20.04 -8.33 -9.21
N PHE A 101 -18.83 -8.28 -8.66
CA PHE A 101 -18.53 -7.75 -7.34
C PHE A 101 -17.49 -6.65 -7.46
N PHE A 102 -17.82 -5.48 -6.92
CA PHE A 102 -17.02 -4.27 -7.00
C PHE A 102 -16.08 -4.15 -5.81
N PHE A 103 -14.94 -3.49 -6.04
CA PHE A 103 -13.97 -3.21 -4.99
C PHE A 103 -14.58 -2.36 -3.88
N THR A 104 -14.29 -2.65 -2.60
CA THR A 104 -14.90 -1.97 -1.45
C THR A 104 -14.75 -0.43 -1.51
N ARG A 105 -13.69 0.08 -2.14
CA ARG A 105 -13.43 1.54 -2.31
C ARG A 105 -13.60 2.03 -3.75
N PHE A 106 -14.46 1.39 -4.55
CA PHE A 106 -14.63 1.74 -5.96
C PHE A 106 -15.00 3.22 -6.17
N LEU A 107 -15.80 3.82 -5.29
CA LEU A 107 -16.15 5.24 -5.38
C LEU A 107 -14.95 6.17 -5.19
N GLN A 108 -14.08 5.87 -4.23
CA GLN A 108 -12.89 6.67 -4.02
C GLN A 108 -11.93 6.55 -5.22
N ASN A 109 -11.82 5.34 -5.80
CA ASN A 109 -11.06 5.11 -7.03
C ASN A 109 -11.63 5.89 -8.22
N LEU A 110 -12.96 5.86 -8.39
CA LEU A 110 -13.66 6.66 -9.38
C LEU A 110 -13.27 8.15 -9.27
N LEU A 111 -13.24 8.73 -8.06
CA LEU A 111 -12.87 10.13 -7.86
C LEU A 111 -11.37 10.43 -8.09
N PHE A 112 -10.51 9.41 -8.17
CA PHE A 112 -9.12 9.60 -8.60
C PHE A 112 -9.00 9.65 -10.13
N ILE A 113 -9.73 8.77 -10.81
CA ILE A 113 -9.62 8.56 -12.25
C ILE A 113 -10.50 9.56 -13.02
N CYS A 114 -11.77 9.69 -12.64
CA CYS A 114 -12.76 10.50 -13.33
C CYS A 114 -12.39 11.99 -13.34
N LYS A 115 -12.27 12.56 -14.55
CA LYS A 115 -11.98 13.98 -14.78
C LYS A 115 -13.21 14.80 -15.15
N GLU A 116 -14.40 14.20 -15.13
CA GLU A 116 -15.65 14.90 -15.41
C GLU A 116 -15.99 15.88 -14.28
N LYS A 117 -16.66 16.99 -14.63
CA LYS A 117 -17.00 18.09 -13.72
C LYS A 117 -17.63 17.59 -12.41
N VAL A 118 -18.60 16.68 -12.51
CA VAL A 118 -19.31 16.11 -11.35
C VAL A 118 -18.38 15.38 -10.37
N CYS A 119 -17.39 14.64 -10.87
CA CYS A 119 -16.41 13.95 -10.04
C CYS A 119 -15.44 14.93 -9.37
N LEU A 120 -15.00 15.95 -10.12
CA LEU A 120 -14.10 16.98 -9.60
C LEU A 120 -14.77 17.81 -8.50
N GLU A 121 -16.03 18.21 -8.69
CA GLU A 121 -16.83 18.93 -7.69
C GLU A 121 -17.01 18.10 -6.42
N LYS A 122 -17.41 16.83 -6.56
CA LYS A 122 -17.55 15.91 -5.43
C LYS A 122 -16.23 15.75 -4.67
N LYS A 123 -15.12 15.53 -5.39
CA LYS A 123 -13.78 15.40 -4.81
C LYS A 123 -13.34 16.66 -4.08
N ASN A 124 -13.59 17.84 -4.64
CA ASN A 124 -13.25 19.12 -4.03
C ASN A 124 -14.04 19.34 -2.74
N LYS A 125 -15.34 19.02 -2.75
CA LYS A 125 -16.19 19.07 -1.55
C LYS A 125 -15.63 18.16 -0.44
N ILE A 126 -15.34 16.90 -0.76
CA ILE A 126 -14.73 15.95 0.20
C ILE A 126 -13.38 16.46 0.74
N ASN A 127 -12.54 17.03 -0.13
CA ASN A 127 -11.24 17.58 0.27
C ASN A 127 -11.37 18.81 1.18
N ALA A 128 -12.38 19.65 0.96
CA ALA A 128 -12.67 20.79 1.81
C ALA A 128 -13.18 20.34 3.19
N GLU A 129 -14.14 19.42 3.22
CA GLU A 129 -14.73 18.89 4.46
C GLU A 129 -13.72 18.10 5.31
N SER A 130 -12.79 17.38 4.67
CA SER A 130 -11.74 16.62 5.37
C SER A 130 -10.56 17.48 5.88
N GLY A 131 -10.55 18.79 5.59
CA GLY A 131 -9.42 19.67 5.92
C GLY A 131 -8.16 19.39 5.11
N ARG A 132 -8.23 18.56 4.08
CA ARG A 132 -7.08 18.17 3.25
C ARG A 132 -6.45 19.35 2.53
N ILE A 133 -7.25 20.36 2.16
CA ILE A 133 -6.75 21.60 1.56
C ILE A 133 -5.78 22.30 2.52
N LYS A 134 -6.22 22.52 3.77
CA LYS A 134 -5.41 23.15 4.82
C LYS A 134 -4.12 22.37 5.10
N GLN A 135 -4.21 21.03 5.17
CA GLN A 135 -3.03 20.18 5.36
C GLN A 135 -2.00 20.32 4.23
N ARG A 136 -2.45 20.47 2.99
CA ARG A 136 -1.55 20.68 1.83
C ARG A 136 -0.88 22.04 1.87
N GLU A 137 -1.60 23.09 2.28
CA GLU A 137 -0.99 24.42 2.44
C GLU A 137 0.06 24.42 3.56
N ILE A 138 -0.24 23.81 4.72
CA ILE A 138 0.76 23.65 5.80
C ILE A 138 2.01 22.91 5.30
N LEU A 139 1.84 21.85 4.49
CA LEU A 139 2.96 21.12 3.90
C LEU A 139 3.78 22.01 2.96
N LYS A 140 3.14 22.77 2.09
CA LYS A 140 3.83 23.70 1.18
C LYS A 140 4.61 24.76 1.94
N GLU A 141 3.98 25.41 2.92
CA GLU A 141 4.64 26.39 3.79
C GLU A 141 5.86 25.79 4.49
N HIS A 142 5.75 24.55 4.97
CA HIS A 142 6.88 23.86 5.59
C HIS A 142 8.01 23.60 4.59
N ILE A 143 7.69 23.20 3.36
CA ILE A 143 8.68 23.01 2.27
C ILE A 143 9.38 24.33 1.94
N TYR A 144 8.65 25.44 1.82
CA TYR A 144 9.26 26.75 1.58
C TYR A 144 10.18 27.16 2.73
N LYS A 145 9.76 26.97 3.98
CA LYS A 145 10.63 27.20 5.16
C LYS A 145 11.91 26.38 5.14
N ILE A 146 11.86 25.13 4.68
CA ILE A 146 13.04 24.27 4.51
C ILE A 146 14.00 24.89 3.47
N ILE A 147 13.48 25.26 2.30
CA ILE A 147 14.28 25.79 1.19
C ILE A 147 14.86 27.17 1.53
N GLU A 148 14.04 28.07 2.06
CA GLU A 148 14.39 29.44 2.43
C GLU A 148 15.34 29.50 3.63
N SER A 149 15.48 28.42 4.40
CA SER A 149 16.44 28.35 5.51
C SER A 149 17.89 28.55 5.06
N GLY A 150 18.20 28.26 3.78
CA GLY A 150 19.55 28.32 3.23
C GLY A 150 20.52 27.28 3.81
N LYS A 151 20.02 26.35 4.65
CA LYS A 151 20.82 25.33 5.33
C LYS A 151 20.62 23.96 4.68
N GLU A 152 21.69 23.20 4.56
CA GLU A 152 21.65 21.80 4.11
C GLU A 152 21.82 20.82 5.27
N GLY A 153 21.47 19.56 5.03
CA GLY A 153 21.49 18.49 6.00
C GLY A 153 20.19 18.39 6.80
N ASN A 154 20.32 17.92 8.05
CA ASN A 154 19.20 17.79 8.98
C ASN A 154 18.90 19.13 9.63
N ILE A 155 17.70 19.67 9.38
CA ILE A 155 17.27 20.99 9.83
C ILE A 155 15.85 20.95 10.41
N LEU A 156 15.44 22.05 11.05
CA LEU A 156 14.09 22.25 11.59
C LEU A 156 13.60 21.07 12.45
N PRO A 157 14.31 20.72 13.54
CA PRO A 157 13.92 19.60 14.40
C PRO A 157 12.50 19.82 14.96
N ARG A 158 11.71 18.75 14.95
CA ARG A 158 10.40 18.71 15.60
C ARG A 158 10.27 17.44 16.43
N THR A 159 9.92 17.62 17.70
CA THR A 159 9.50 16.49 18.55
C THR A 159 8.02 16.20 18.31
N VAL A 160 7.73 14.94 17.99
CA VAL A 160 6.40 14.43 17.72
C VAL A 160 6.06 13.41 18.79
N LYS A 161 4.95 13.65 19.48
CA LYS A 161 4.34 12.68 20.40
C LYS A 161 3.23 11.94 19.65
N VAL A 162 3.30 10.61 19.65
CA VAL A 162 2.35 9.74 18.94
C VAL A 162 1.74 8.78 19.94
N ARG A 163 0.42 8.63 19.90
CA ARG A 163 -0.32 7.55 20.56
C ARG A 163 -0.97 6.69 19.49
N ILE A 164 -0.64 5.40 19.48
CA ILE A 164 -1.27 4.40 18.63
C ILE A 164 -2.08 3.48 19.52
N LYS A 165 -3.35 3.25 19.18
CA LYS A 165 -4.24 2.32 19.87
C LYS A 165 -4.88 1.39 18.84
N VAL A 166 -4.84 0.09 19.13
CA VAL A 166 -5.50 -0.96 18.34
C VAL A 166 -6.42 -1.74 19.28
N THR A 167 -7.68 -1.86 18.89
CA THR A 167 -8.69 -2.60 19.65
C THR A 167 -9.17 -3.80 18.85
N LEU A 168 -8.98 -5.00 19.39
CA LEU A 168 -9.56 -6.23 18.88
C LEU A 168 -10.99 -6.37 19.42
N LYS A 169 -11.96 -6.48 18.50
CA LYS A 169 -13.37 -6.69 18.86
C LYS A 169 -13.57 -8.01 19.60
N PRO A 170 -14.50 -8.08 20.58
CA PRO A 170 -14.81 -9.31 21.29
C PRO A 170 -15.35 -10.39 20.33
N GLY A 171 -15.16 -11.66 20.68
CA GLY A 171 -15.69 -12.82 19.94
C GLY A 171 -14.98 -13.18 18.63
N ILE A 172 -13.94 -12.44 18.23
CA ILE A 172 -13.19 -12.72 17.00
C ILE A 172 -12.15 -13.84 17.18
N VAL A 173 -11.53 -13.92 18.35
CA VAL A 173 -10.53 -14.94 18.69
C VAL A 173 -11.08 -15.79 19.84
N PRO A 174 -10.92 -17.12 19.83
CA PRO A 174 -11.42 -17.98 20.91
C PRO A 174 -10.83 -17.63 22.29
N LYS A 175 -11.63 -17.85 23.35
CA LYS A 175 -11.21 -17.70 24.75
C LYS A 175 -9.86 -18.34 25.04
N GLY A 176 -9.05 -17.69 25.85
CA GLY A 176 -7.84 -18.29 26.40
C GLY A 176 -6.68 -18.39 25.40
N LYS A 177 -6.90 -18.09 24.11
CA LYS A 177 -5.83 -17.92 23.13
C LYS A 177 -5.04 -16.63 23.43
N ILE A 178 -3.79 -16.61 23.00
CA ILE A 178 -2.93 -15.43 23.08
C ILE A 178 -3.04 -14.65 21.78
N VAL A 179 -3.34 -13.36 21.88
CA VAL A 179 -3.24 -12.41 20.79
C VAL A 179 -1.91 -11.69 20.90
N ARG A 180 -1.18 -11.69 19.80
CA ARG A 180 0.11 -11.03 19.65
C ARG A 180 -0.07 -9.78 18.81
N CYS A 181 0.47 -8.65 19.26
CA CYS A 181 0.33 -7.37 18.59
C CYS A 181 1.71 -6.74 18.38
N TRP A 182 2.00 -6.34 17.15
CA TRP A 182 3.15 -5.51 16.81
C TRP A 182 2.64 -4.15 16.38
N LEU A 183 3.01 -3.10 17.12
CA LEU A 183 2.79 -1.71 16.73
C LEU A 183 4.10 -1.09 16.22
N PRO A 184 4.04 -0.19 15.23
CA PRO A 184 5.26 0.48 14.75
C PRO A 184 5.88 1.31 15.88
N PHE A 185 7.21 1.28 15.98
CA PHE A 185 7.98 2.06 16.93
C PHE A 185 9.12 2.79 16.19
N PRO A 186 9.43 4.06 16.52
CA PRO A 186 10.39 4.85 15.75
C PRO A 186 11.81 4.25 15.82
N LYS A 187 12.48 4.22 14.66
CA LYS A 187 13.87 3.80 14.52
C LYS A 187 14.75 5.05 14.46
N VAL A 188 15.76 5.11 15.33
CA VAL A 188 16.78 6.17 15.26
C VAL A 188 17.63 5.96 14.00
N GLY A 189 17.90 7.04 13.27
CA GLY A 189 18.60 7.01 11.99
C GLY A 189 18.77 8.42 11.43
N ASP A 190 18.98 8.53 10.12
CA ASP A 190 19.44 9.78 9.49
C ASP A 190 18.59 11.00 9.84
N GLN A 191 17.27 10.92 9.71
CA GLN A 191 16.37 12.05 9.99
C GLN A 191 15.77 12.02 11.41
N GLN A 192 15.88 10.90 12.12
CA GLN A 192 15.23 10.68 13.42
C GLN A 192 16.29 10.47 14.50
N SER A 193 16.47 11.45 15.39
CA SER A 193 17.58 11.44 16.36
C SER A 193 17.25 10.82 17.71
N THR A 194 15.97 10.77 18.07
CA THR A 194 15.51 10.24 19.37
C THR A 194 14.29 9.35 19.18
N ALA A 195 14.12 8.37 20.06
CA ALA A 195 12.95 7.50 20.13
C ALA A 195 12.76 7.07 21.58
N LYS A 196 11.69 7.51 22.23
CA LYS A 196 11.41 7.22 23.64
C LYS A 196 9.98 6.74 23.82
N LEU A 197 9.82 5.59 24.46
CA LEU A 197 8.51 5.13 24.91
C LEU A 197 8.07 6.00 26.10
N VAL A 198 6.85 6.53 26.03
CA VAL A 198 6.24 7.34 27.08
C VAL A 198 5.33 6.47 27.95
N SER A 199 4.47 5.66 27.32
CA SER A 199 3.64 4.67 28.01
C SER A 199 3.21 3.57 27.05
N SER A 200 2.72 2.46 27.60
CA SER A 200 2.15 1.39 26.81
C SER A 200 1.11 0.60 27.59
N TYR A 201 0.23 -0.08 26.86
CA TYR A 201 -0.71 -1.02 27.42
C TYR A 201 -0.81 -2.24 26.49
N PRO A 202 -0.60 -3.47 26.98
CA PRO A 202 -0.22 -3.82 28.36
C PRO A 202 1.18 -3.31 28.73
N GLU A 203 1.49 -3.28 30.03
CA GLU A 203 2.80 -2.83 30.53
C GLU A 203 3.94 -3.79 30.18
N ASN A 204 3.62 -5.06 29.90
CA ASN A 204 4.57 -6.05 29.42
C ASN A 204 4.72 -5.95 27.90
N TYR A 205 5.92 -5.57 27.46
CA TYR A 205 6.23 -5.39 26.04
C TYR A 205 7.67 -5.78 25.71
N VAL A 206 7.95 -5.95 24.42
CA VAL A 206 9.30 -6.09 23.89
C VAL A 206 9.50 -5.10 22.75
N ILE A 207 10.46 -4.20 22.87
CA ILE A 207 10.85 -3.30 21.77
C ILE A 207 11.92 -4.01 20.94
N ALA A 208 11.74 -4.02 19.63
CA ALA A 208 12.72 -4.59 18.71
C ALA A 208 14.07 -3.84 18.80
N PRO A 209 15.20 -4.54 18.61
CA PRO A 209 16.54 -3.94 18.57
C PRO A 209 16.64 -2.75 17.63
N GLU A 210 17.55 -1.81 17.91
CA GLU A 210 17.67 -0.56 17.15
C GLU A 210 18.11 -0.73 15.68
N ASP A 211 18.84 -1.81 15.40
CA ASP A 211 19.30 -2.20 14.07
C ASP A 211 18.22 -2.95 13.25
N SER A 212 17.05 -3.23 13.85
CA SER A 212 15.93 -3.83 13.13
C SER A 212 15.51 -2.97 11.93
N PRO A 213 15.41 -3.52 10.70
CA PRO A 213 15.02 -2.74 9.52
C PRO A 213 13.65 -2.06 9.64
N GLN A 214 12.73 -2.70 10.36
CA GLN A 214 11.43 -2.15 10.77
C GLN A 214 11.30 -2.35 12.28
N ARG A 215 11.41 -1.27 13.05
CA ARG A 215 11.35 -1.35 14.51
C ARG A 215 9.89 -1.36 14.99
N THR A 216 9.59 -2.23 15.95
CA THR A 216 8.24 -2.43 16.48
C THR A 216 8.29 -2.55 18.00
N ILE A 217 7.15 -2.25 18.63
CA ILE A 217 6.86 -2.67 20.00
C ILE A 217 5.87 -3.83 19.96
N TYR A 218 6.21 -4.90 20.65
CA TYR A 218 5.51 -6.17 20.70
C TYR A 218 4.78 -6.35 22.02
N PHE A 219 3.56 -6.87 21.96
CA PHE A 219 2.72 -7.18 23.12
C PHE A 219 2.05 -8.55 22.98
N GLU A 220 1.75 -9.16 24.12
CA GLU A 220 0.87 -10.33 24.21
C GLU A 220 -0.27 -10.08 25.20
N GLN A 221 -1.48 -10.50 24.85
CA GLN A 221 -2.61 -10.56 25.79
C GLN A 221 -3.43 -11.82 25.59
N ARG A 222 -3.94 -12.38 26.69
CA ARG A 222 -4.84 -13.53 26.66
C ARG A 222 -6.28 -13.06 26.44
N VAL A 223 -7.00 -13.74 25.53
CA VAL A 223 -8.37 -13.38 25.19
C VAL A 223 -9.35 -13.72 26.31
N SER A 224 -10.16 -12.73 26.69
CA SER A 224 -11.34 -12.87 27.54
C SER A 224 -12.61 -12.76 26.69
N ASP A 225 -13.61 -13.60 26.96
CA ASP A 225 -14.85 -13.67 26.15
C ASP A 225 -15.70 -12.39 26.20
N SER A 226 -15.56 -11.60 27.27
CA SER A 226 -16.50 -10.54 27.60
C SER A 226 -16.00 -9.13 27.32
N ARG A 227 -14.74 -8.95 26.89
CA ARG A 227 -14.16 -7.60 26.72
C ARG A 227 -13.33 -7.45 25.45
N PRO A 228 -13.34 -6.27 24.82
CA PRO A 228 -12.36 -5.95 23.79
C PRO A 228 -10.94 -6.01 24.36
N ILE A 229 -9.98 -6.40 23.53
CA ILE A 229 -8.56 -6.37 23.88
C ILE A 229 -7.95 -5.14 23.25
N GLU A 230 -7.24 -4.35 24.06
CA GLU A 230 -6.65 -3.10 23.60
C GLU A 230 -5.13 -3.17 23.69
N PHE A 231 -4.45 -2.76 22.64
CA PHE A 231 -3.01 -2.56 22.62
C PHE A 231 -2.75 -1.08 22.36
N MET A 232 -1.84 -0.49 23.12
CA MET A 232 -1.54 0.92 23.02
C MET A 232 -0.06 1.17 23.26
N ALA A 233 0.50 2.06 22.46
CA ALA A 233 1.84 2.59 22.65
C ALA A 233 1.79 4.10 22.48
N GLU A 234 2.35 4.82 23.44
CA GLU A 234 2.60 6.23 23.37
C GLU A 234 4.11 6.45 23.39
N PHE A 235 4.63 7.15 22.39
CA PHE A 235 6.06 7.41 22.27
C PHE A 235 6.31 8.81 21.71
N GLU A 236 7.51 9.30 21.92
CA GLU A 236 8.00 10.55 21.37
C GLU A 236 9.27 10.31 20.56
N TYR A 237 9.41 11.04 19.45
CA TYR A 237 10.62 11.05 18.64
C TYR A 237 10.87 12.44 18.07
N THR A 238 12.13 12.79 17.89
CA THR A 238 12.54 14.02 17.20
C THR A 238 12.89 13.69 15.75
N VAL A 239 12.22 14.34 14.81
CA VAL A 239 12.46 14.23 13.38
C VAL A 239 12.96 15.56 12.81
N HIS A 240 13.89 15.48 11.87
CA HIS A 240 14.45 16.61 11.14
C HIS A 240 13.98 16.56 9.69
N ALA A 241 13.71 17.72 9.12
CA ALA A 241 13.68 17.84 7.68
C ALA A 241 15.09 17.60 7.13
N PHE A 242 15.21 16.92 6.00
CA PHE A 242 16.47 16.79 5.28
C PHE A 242 16.40 17.60 3.99
N TYR A 243 17.37 18.48 3.80
CA TYR A 243 17.50 19.27 2.58
C TYR A 243 18.92 19.20 2.03
N ARG A 244 19.02 19.07 0.71
CA ARG A 244 20.28 19.19 -0.01
C ARG A 244 20.00 19.78 -1.38
N LYS A 245 20.70 20.87 -1.72
CA LYS A 245 20.63 21.42 -3.06
C LYS A 245 21.43 20.51 -3.98
N ILE A 246 20.80 20.07 -5.06
CA ILE A 246 21.46 19.24 -6.07
C ILE A 246 21.81 20.14 -7.24
N GLU A 247 23.11 20.24 -7.54
CA GLU A 247 23.63 20.88 -8.75
C GLU A 247 23.88 19.79 -9.79
N PRO A 248 23.04 19.65 -10.83
CA PRO A 248 23.13 18.53 -11.77
C PRO A 248 24.52 18.38 -12.39
N GLU A 249 25.17 19.50 -12.74
CA GLU A 249 26.51 19.53 -13.35
C GLU A 249 27.61 18.93 -12.46
N LYS A 250 27.40 18.89 -11.14
CA LYS A 250 28.35 18.30 -10.18
C LYS A 250 28.06 16.84 -9.87
N VAL A 251 26.97 16.27 -10.40
CA VAL A 251 26.58 14.88 -10.14
C VAL A 251 27.48 13.94 -10.94
N LYS A 252 28.25 13.11 -10.22
CA LYS A 252 29.15 12.12 -10.81
C LYS A 252 28.43 10.83 -11.17
N LEU A 253 29.04 10.05 -12.05
CA LEU A 253 28.64 8.66 -12.30
C LEU A 253 28.81 7.82 -11.03
N TYR A 254 27.97 6.79 -10.89
CA TYR A 254 27.97 5.86 -9.76
C TYR A 254 28.60 4.52 -10.13
N ASN A 255 29.20 3.84 -9.15
CA ASN A 255 29.77 2.51 -9.34
C ASN A 255 28.66 1.43 -9.37
N LYS A 256 28.44 0.86 -10.55
CA LYS A 256 27.45 -0.22 -10.76
C LYS A 256 27.88 -1.57 -10.16
N GLU A 257 29.16 -1.75 -9.89
CA GLU A 257 29.68 -2.94 -9.22
C GLU A 257 29.64 -2.83 -7.69
N SER A 258 29.21 -1.68 -7.16
CA SER A 258 29.05 -1.53 -5.72
C SER A 258 27.93 -2.41 -5.18
N PHE A 259 28.13 -2.96 -3.97
CA PHE A 259 27.12 -3.74 -3.27
C PHE A 259 25.79 -2.99 -3.15
N ILE A 260 25.82 -1.69 -2.86
CA ILE A 260 24.63 -0.84 -2.72
C ILE A 260 23.84 -0.83 -4.04
N TYR A 261 24.50 -0.57 -5.17
CA TYR A 261 23.84 -0.56 -6.47
C TYR A 261 23.20 -1.92 -6.76
N GLN A 262 24.00 -2.99 -6.75
CA GLN A 262 23.51 -4.34 -7.04
C GLN A 262 22.38 -4.78 -6.10
N ARG A 263 22.42 -4.41 -4.82
CA ARG A 263 21.40 -4.79 -3.83
C ARG A 263 20.06 -4.08 -4.05
N TYR A 264 20.08 -2.79 -4.39
CA TYR A 264 18.88 -1.94 -4.46
C TYR A 264 18.35 -1.75 -5.88
N THR A 265 19.11 -2.09 -6.93
CA THR A 265 18.64 -2.05 -8.31
C THR A 265 18.40 -3.43 -8.92
N ARG A 266 18.51 -4.52 -8.15
CA ARG A 266 18.12 -5.86 -8.62
C ARG A 266 16.60 -6.05 -8.64
N GLU A 267 16.16 -6.94 -9.50
CA GLU A 267 14.79 -7.46 -9.47
C GLU A 267 14.51 -8.12 -8.10
N GLN A 268 13.27 -8.00 -7.64
CA GLN A 268 12.76 -8.68 -6.43
C GLN A 268 11.43 -9.34 -6.76
N PRO A 269 11.44 -10.43 -7.54
CA PRO A 269 10.18 -11.02 -7.97
C PRO A 269 9.45 -11.70 -6.79
N PRO A 270 8.12 -11.86 -6.90
CA PRO A 270 7.30 -11.51 -8.07
C PRO A 270 6.99 -10.01 -8.16
N HIS A 271 7.29 -9.23 -7.12
CA HIS A 271 6.79 -7.86 -6.97
C HIS A 271 7.54 -6.82 -7.82
N ILE A 272 8.83 -7.01 -8.06
CA ILE A 272 9.66 -6.10 -8.86
C ILE A 272 10.37 -6.93 -9.95
N VAL A 273 9.83 -6.89 -11.17
CA VAL A 273 10.40 -7.55 -12.36
C VAL A 273 10.52 -6.53 -13.49
N PHE A 274 11.70 -6.40 -14.08
CA PHE A 274 11.98 -5.48 -15.18
C PHE A 274 11.71 -6.17 -16.51
N THR A 275 10.42 -6.23 -16.85
CA THR A 275 9.97 -6.74 -18.16
C THR A 275 10.60 -5.94 -19.30
N ARG A 276 10.65 -6.55 -20.49
CA ARG A 276 11.09 -5.86 -21.72
C ARG A 276 10.36 -4.54 -21.92
N TYR A 277 9.04 -4.53 -21.72
CA TYR A 277 8.22 -3.32 -21.78
C TYR A 277 8.70 -2.22 -20.83
N LEU A 278 8.97 -2.55 -19.55
CA LEU A 278 9.43 -1.55 -18.58
C LEU A 278 10.82 -1.02 -18.91
N ARG A 279 11.72 -1.87 -19.41
CA ARG A 279 13.07 -1.47 -19.86
C ARG A 279 12.98 -0.54 -21.07
N ASP A 280 12.19 -0.89 -22.06
CA ASP A 280 11.99 -0.09 -23.28
C ASP A 280 11.32 1.26 -22.94
N LEU A 281 10.32 1.26 -22.06
CA LEU A 281 9.69 2.48 -21.56
C LEU A 281 10.68 3.38 -20.81
N ALA A 282 11.48 2.81 -19.90
CA ALA A 282 12.50 3.57 -19.18
C ALA A 282 13.52 4.21 -20.14
N ASN A 283 13.99 3.47 -21.14
CA ASN A 283 14.89 3.99 -22.18
C ASN A 283 14.24 5.13 -22.98
N LYS A 284 12.97 4.98 -23.36
CA LYS A 284 12.22 6.03 -24.07
C LYS A 284 12.07 7.30 -23.23
N ILE A 285 11.81 7.17 -21.92
CA ILE A 285 11.65 8.31 -21.02
C ILE A 285 12.96 9.07 -20.85
N ILE A 286 14.09 8.37 -20.67
CA ILE A 286 15.38 9.04 -20.45
C ILE A 286 15.96 9.63 -21.75
N GLY A 287 15.75 8.97 -22.90
CA GLY A 287 16.37 9.31 -24.18
C GLY A 287 17.89 9.27 -24.10
N ASP A 288 18.55 10.27 -24.69
CA ASP A 288 20.02 10.39 -24.71
C ASP A 288 20.60 11.05 -23.46
N GLU A 289 19.80 11.25 -22.42
CA GLU A 289 20.30 11.80 -21.15
C GLU A 289 21.41 10.90 -20.59
N THR A 290 22.47 11.48 -20.06
CA THR A 290 23.60 10.75 -19.45
C THR A 290 23.77 11.06 -17.98
N ASN A 291 23.33 12.25 -17.53
CA ASN A 291 23.43 12.68 -16.15
C ASN A 291 22.51 11.84 -15.24
N PRO A 292 23.05 11.13 -14.23
CA PRO A 292 22.28 10.28 -13.32
C PRO A 292 21.07 10.96 -12.66
N TYR A 293 21.26 12.20 -12.22
CA TYR A 293 20.20 12.96 -11.55
C TYR A 293 19.09 13.34 -12.52
N LEU A 294 19.44 13.81 -13.72
CA LEU A 294 18.44 14.17 -14.73
C LEU A 294 17.68 12.95 -15.25
N LYS A 295 18.32 11.77 -15.35
CA LYS A 295 17.61 10.50 -15.63
C LYS A 295 16.53 10.22 -14.59
N ALA A 296 16.89 10.26 -13.30
CA ALA A 296 15.96 10.04 -12.21
C ALA A 296 14.83 11.09 -12.22
N PHE A 297 15.15 12.36 -12.48
CA PHE A 297 14.18 13.43 -12.59
C PHE A 297 13.20 13.21 -13.76
N LYS A 298 13.67 12.87 -14.96
CA LYS A 298 12.82 12.57 -16.12
C LYS A 298 11.85 11.42 -15.83
N ILE A 299 12.33 10.36 -15.17
CA ILE A 299 11.49 9.23 -14.76
C ILE A 299 10.44 9.70 -13.75
N TYR A 300 10.84 10.42 -12.70
CA TYR A 300 9.91 10.95 -11.70
C TYR A 300 8.84 11.87 -12.32
N ASP A 301 9.24 12.82 -13.15
CA ASP A 301 8.34 13.74 -13.84
C ASP A 301 7.35 12.98 -14.73
N TRP A 302 7.84 12.01 -15.51
CA TRP A 302 6.97 11.15 -16.33
C TRP A 302 5.97 10.38 -15.47
N LEU A 303 6.40 9.75 -14.37
CA LEU A 303 5.52 9.01 -13.47
C LEU A 303 4.41 9.91 -12.90
N THR A 304 4.77 11.11 -12.43
CA THR A 304 3.78 12.04 -11.85
C THR A 304 2.76 12.57 -12.86
N LYS A 305 3.10 12.60 -14.15
CA LYS A 305 2.19 13.03 -15.23
C LYS A 305 1.36 11.91 -15.82
N ASN A 306 1.86 10.66 -15.80
CA ASN A 306 1.27 9.55 -16.54
C ASN A 306 0.64 8.46 -15.65
N LEU A 307 0.91 8.45 -14.34
CA LEU A 307 0.30 7.48 -13.44
C LEU A 307 -0.84 8.09 -12.62
N THR A 308 -1.93 7.34 -12.52
CA THR A 308 -3.03 7.64 -11.60
C THR A 308 -2.95 6.71 -10.40
N TYR A 309 -2.80 7.27 -9.20
CA TYR A 309 -2.83 6.50 -7.97
C TYR A 309 -4.27 6.15 -7.61
N THR A 310 -4.57 4.86 -7.52
CA THR A 310 -5.84 4.31 -7.05
C THR A 310 -5.61 3.43 -5.83
N TYR A 311 -6.63 3.23 -5.01
CA TYR A 311 -6.62 2.13 -4.06
C TYR A 311 -6.73 0.81 -4.84
N VAL A 312 -6.03 -0.22 -4.36
CA VAL A 312 -6.11 -1.60 -4.87
C VAL A 312 -6.18 -2.52 -3.67
#